data_AF-D0P3H7-F1
#
_entry.id   AF-D0P3H7-F1
#
_cell.length_a   1.000
_cell.length_b   1.000
_cell.length_c   1.000
_cell.angle_alpha   90.00
_cell.angle_beta   90.00
_cell.angle_gamma   90.00
#
_symmetry.space_group_name_H-M   'P 1'
#
loop_
_entity.id
_entity.type
_entity.pdbx_description
1 polymer ?
#
loop_
_entity_poly.entity_id
_entity_poly.type
_entity_poly.pdbx_seq_one_letter_code
_entity_poly.pdbx_strand_id
1 'polypeptide(L)'
;MAMEPLPPTSARGLNQQQQQQQQQQLHYFMDRGRAPPSKRSPDRVTNDVTDIRGTRPLLKNHMYVNKPHFYDAHDIKGSTSMELHPKRWRAGSDDRFRQLPIEGTTSRPAGFRTERVVNPLEPSYKLPSFTNAPPIEPKFLRDSYNVADIDGTSIKVRDIQHPRDALKDDIAGAQAGWLPRHKRGLREHPRRNILNVQEYHQRRL
;
A
#
# COMPACT_ATOMS: atom_id res chain seq x y z
N MET A 1 -1.93 69.96 56.27
CA MET A 1 -2.67 68.90 55.55
C MET A 1 -3.77 69.61 54.78
N ALA A 2 -3.90 69.63 53.46
CA ALA A 2 -3.27 68.93 52.35
C ALA A 2 -2.92 69.96 51.25
N MET A 3 -1.80 69.78 50.54
CA MET A 3 -1.35 70.67 49.48
C MET A 3 -2.03 70.31 48.15
N GLU A 4 -2.61 71.30 47.48
CA GLU A 4 -2.95 71.24 46.05
C GLU A 4 -1.69 70.99 45.19
N PRO A 5 -1.75 70.16 44.14
CA PRO A 5 -0.66 70.04 43.19
C PRO A 5 -0.70 71.14 42.12
N LEU A 6 0.44 71.84 41.98
CA LEU A 6 0.73 72.83 40.93
C LEU A 6 0.93 72.18 39.54
N PRO A 7 0.63 72.89 38.44
CA PRO A 7 0.88 72.41 37.07
C PRO A 7 2.31 72.72 36.59
N PRO A 8 3.00 71.80 35.88
CA PRO A 8 4.24 72.14 35.18
C PRO A 8 4.01 72.47 33.69
N THR A 9 4.18 73.76 33.39
CA THR A 9 5.05 74.34 32.34
C THR A 9 5.13 73.69 30.95
N SER A 10 4.53 74.39 29.98
CA SER A 10 4.72 74.24 28.53
C SER A 10 6.19 74.32 28.11
N ALA A 11 6.68 73.28 27.42
CA ALA A 11 7.88 73.34 26.60
C ALA A 11 7.56 72.96 25.14
N ARG A 12 7.61 73.99 24.26
CA ARG A 12 7.74 73.96 22.79
C ARG A 12 6.67 73.20 21.99
N GLY A 13 5.66 73.98 21.56
CA GLY A 13 4.69 73.58 20.54
C GLY A 13 5.37 73.19 19.22
N LEU A 14 5.31 71.91 18.88
CA LEU A 14 5.36 71.47 17.49
C LEU A 14 4.08 71.96 16.83
N ASN A 15 4.20 72.64 15.68
CA ASN A 15 3.05 73.12 14.91
C ASN A 15 2.02 71.99 14.77
N GLN A 16 0.71 72.27 14.90
CA GLN A 16 -0.34 71.26 14.72
C GLN A 16 -0.20 70.51 13.38
N GLN A 17 0.29 71.21 12.35
CA GLN A 17 0.64 70.63 11.06
C GLN A 17 1.79 69.61 11.14
N GLN A 18 2.81 69.84 11.96
CA GLN A 18 3.90 68.87 12.19
C GLN A 18 3.42 67.64 12.95
N GLN A 19 2.53 67.81 13.93
CA GLN A 19 1.90 66.66 14.61
C GLN A 19 1.03 65.84 13.65
N GLN A 20 0.22 66.51 12.81
CA GLN A 20 -0.58 65.82 11.79
C GLN A 20 0.29 65.13 10.73
N GLN A 21 1.40 65.76 10.29
CA GLN A 21 2.34 65.13 9.37
C GLN A 21 3.03 63.91 9.99
N GLN A 22 3.41 63.96 11.27
CA GLN A 22 3.93 62.79 11.98
C GLN A 22 2.88 61.68 12.07
N GLN A 23 1.62 62.01 12.37
CA GLN A 23 0.54 61.02 12.41
C GLN A 23 0.27 60.40 11.03
N GLN A 24 0.31 61.19 9.96
CA GLN A 24 0.18 60.69 8.59
C GLN A 24 1.38 59.83 8.17
N GLN A 25 2.60 60.19 8.56
CA GLN A 25 3.79 59.36 8.34
C GLN A 25 3.69 58.03 9.08
N LEU A 26 3.17 58.02 10.31
CA LEU A 26 2.93 56.79 11.07
C LEU A 26 1.85 55.93 10.41
N HIS A 27 0.74 56.52 9.98
CA HIS A 27 -0.31 55.80 9.24
C HIS A 27 0.24 55.17 7.96
N TYR A 28 0.99 55.95 7.18
CA TYR A 28 1.67 55.49 5.97
C TYR A 28 2.69 54.37 6.23
N PHE A 29 3.36 54.40 7.38
CA PHE A 29 4.27 53.33 7.81
C PHE A 29 3.52 52.04 8.17
N MET A 30 2.33 52.14 8.78
CA MET A 30 1.51 51.00 9.18
C MET A 30 0.77 50.37 7.97
N ASP A 31 0.35 51.17 6.98
CA ASP A 31 -0.36 50.71 5.78
C ASP A 31 0.55 49.99 4.78
N ARG A 32 1.84 50.33 4.74
CA ARG A 32 2.80 49.57 3.93
C ARG A 32 3.05 48.24 4.61
N GLY A 33 2.26 47.23 4.26
CA GLY A 33 2.62 45.83 4.48
C GLY A 33 4.05 45.61 3.96
N ARG A 34 5.01 45.43 4.87
CA ARG A 34 6.42 45.24 4.51
C ARG A 34 6.52 43.92 3.76
N ALA A 35 6.49 43.98 2.43
CA ALA A 35 6.98 42.88 1.62
C ALA A 35 8.46 42.70 1.98
N PRO A 36 8.91 41.48 2.32
CA PRO A 36 10.31 41.25 2.64
C PRO A 36 11.17 41.63 1.42
N PRO A 37 12.39 42.18 1.62
CA PRO A 37 13.29 42.49 0.52
C PRO A 37 13.52 41.22 -0.30
N SER A 38 13.38 41.30 -1.63
CA SER A 38 13.41 40.11 -2.50
C SER A 38 14.77 39.40 -2.55
N LYS A 39 15.81 40.02 -1.98
CA LYS A 39 17.15 39.46 -1.90
C LYS A 39 17.63 39.47 -0.45
N ARG A 40 17.82 38.27 0.11
CA ARG A 40 18.64 38.09 1.30
C ARG A 40 20.09 38.18 0.84
N SER A 41 20.82 39.21 1.27
CA SER A 41 22.27 39.26 1.10
C SER A 41 22.88 38.15 1.96
N PRO A 42 23.58 37.17 1.37
CA PRO A 42 24.36 36.23 2.16
C PRO A 42 25.54 37.01 2.75
N ASP A 43 25.84 36.71 4.02
CA ASP A 43 26.96 37.24 4.80
C ASP A 43 26.81 38.69 5.27
N ARG A 44 26.09 38.84 6.37
CA ARG A 44 26.30 39.99 7.26
C ARG A 44 27.67 39.83 7.91
N VAL A 45 28.72 40.32 7.26
CA VAL A 45 30.04 40.44 7.87
C VAL A 45 29.88 41.31 9.11
N THR A 46 30.14 40.77 10.29
CA THR A 46 29.82 41.39 11.58
C THR A 46 30.59 42.69 11.86
N ASN A 47 31.57 43.03 11.02
CA ASN A 47 32.44 44.20 11.15
C ASN A 47 32.49 45.05 9.87
N ASP A 48 31.40 45.11 9.10
CA ASP A 48 31.31 46.07 8.00
C ASP A 48 31.06 47.49 8.56
N VAL A 49 31.99 48.40 8.28
CA VAL A 49 31.94 49.82 8.69
C VAL A 49 31.83 50.76 7.48
N THR A 50 31.46 50.23 6.31
CA THR A 50 31.39 50.98 5.05
C THR A 50 30.32 52.08 5.04
N ASP A 51 29.28 51.94 5.87
CA ASP A 51 28.17 52.88 6.05
C ASP A 51 28.47 54.01 7.05
N ILE A 52 29.53 53.89 7.85
CA ILE A 52 29.92 54.89 8.85
C ILE A 52 30.95 55.85 8.26
N ARG A 53 30.58 57.14 8.15
CA ARG A 53 31.47 58.18 7.64
C ARG A 53 32.67 58.39 8.58
N GLY A 54 33.89 58.25 8.05
CA GLY A 54 35.14 58.54 8.76
C GLY A 54 35.84 57.32 9.39
N THR A 55 35.22 56.14 9.35
CA THR A 55 35.73 54.94 10.04
C THR A 55 36.74 54.14 9.21
N ARG A 56 36.88 54.46 7.92
CA ARG A 56 37.85 53.80 7.04
C ARG A 56 39.28 54.21 7.41
N PRO A 57 40.21 53.27 7.65
CA PRO A 57 41.60 53.62 7.90
C PRO A 57 42.19 54.26 6.63
N LEU A 58 42.51 55.55 6.71
CA LEU A 58 43.19 56.27 5.64
C LEU A 58 44.67 56.44 6.03
N LEU A 59 45.59 55.83 5.29
CA LEU A 59 47.01 56.06 5.50
C LEU A 59 47.35 57.50 5.09
N LYS A 60 47.65 58.36 6.08
CA LYS A 60 48.03 59.77 5.91
C LYS A 60 49.17 59.99 4.90
N ASN A 61 50.04 58.99 4.71
CA ASN A 61 51.20 59.08 3.82
C ASN A 61 50.84 59.13 2.32
N HIS A 62 49.59 58.80 1.96
CA HIS A 62 49.08 58.94 0.59
C HIS A 62 48.32 60.25 0.35
N MET A 63 48.28 61.17 1.32
CA MET A 63 47.72 62.52 1.16
C MET A 63 48.73 63.49 0.51
N TYR A 64 49.42 63.07 -0.55
CA TYR A 64 50.25 64.00 -1.34
C TYR A 64 49.54 64.40 -2.63
N VAL A 65 49.26 65.71 -2.68
CA VAL A 65 48.58 66.47 -3.72
C VAL A 65 49.48 66.61 -4.96
N ASN A 66 49.00 66.15 -6.10
CA ASN A 66 49.40 66.53 -7.47
C ASN A 66 50.91 66.48 -7.82
N LYS A 67 51.60 65.38 -7.53
CA LYS A 67 52.91 65.12 -8.14
C LYS A 67 52.72 64.23 -9.37
N PRO A 68 53.19 64.62 -10.57
CA PRO A 68 53.15 63.74 -11.74
C PRO A 68 53.95 62.46 -11.44
N HIS A 69 53.33 61.31 -11.66
CA HIS A 69 53.91 60.01 -11.36
C HIS A 69 54.69 59.49 -12.59
N PHE A 70 55.94 59.91 -12.73
CA PHE A 70 56.78 59.64 -13.92
C PHE A 70 57.24 58.18 -14.11
N TYR A 71 56.93 57.30 -13.16
CA TYR A 71 57.35 55.89 -13.19
C TYR A 71 56.18 54.92 -13.27
N ASP A 72 54.97 55.41 -13.55
CA ASP A 72 53.82 54.52 -13.70
C ASP A 72 53.76 53.98 -15.13
N ALA A 73 54.12 52.72 -15.34
CA ALA A 73 54.08 52.09 -16.66
C ALA A 73 52.67 52.02 -17.29
N HIS A 74 51.61 52.40 -16.57
CA HIS A 74 50.23 52.41 -17.07
C HIS A 74 49.91 53.63 -17.97
N ASP A 75 50.75 54.67 -18.00
CA ASP A 75 50.55 55.86 -18.83
C ASP A 75 50.99 55.68 -20.30
N ILE A 76 51.88 54.72 -20.57
CA ILE A 76 52.37 54.37 -21.89
C ILE A 76 51.52 53.22 -22.46
N LYS A 77 50.81 53.49 -23.55
CA LYS A 77 49.98 52.49 -24.24
C LYS A 77 50.83 51.27 -24.65
N GLY A 78 50.51 50.10 -24.09
CA GLY A 78 51.19 48.83 -24.40
C GLY A 78 52.42 48.54 -23.55
N SER A 79 52.74 49.38 -22.56
CA SER A 79 53.86 49.15 -21.63
C SER A 79 53.55 48.11 -20.56
N THR A 80 52.27 47.80 -20.32
CA THR A 80 51.86 46.73 -19.40
C THR A 80 51.49 45.48 -20.19
N SER A 81 51.81 44.32 -19.62
CA SER A 81 51.42 43.03 -20.19
C SER A 81 49.89 42.91 -20.22
N MET A 82 49.36 42.32 -21.28
CA MET A 82 47.93 42.02 -21.36
C MET A 82 47.56 40.96 -20.32
N GLU A 83 46.41 41.13 -19.65
CA GLU A 83 45.85 40.09 -18.81
C GLU A 83 45.61 38.82 -19.64
N LEU A 84 46.20 37.69 -19.24
CA LEU A 84 46.02 36.40 -19.93
C LEU A 84 44.55 35.98 -20.01
N HIS A 85 43.77 36.31 -18.98
CA HIS A 85 42.34 36.04 -18.89
C HIS A 85 41.59 37.32 -18.53
N PRO A 86 41.21 38.14 -19.54
CA PRO A 86 40.52 39.39 -19.27
C PRO A 86 39.18 39.13 -18.59
N LYS A 87 38.94 39.80 -17.45
CA LYS A 87 37.67 39.65 -16.69
C LYS A 87 36.43 39.98 -17.51
N ARG A 88 36.57 40.84 -18.52
CA ARG A 88 35.52 41.18 -19.48
C ARG A 88 36.01 40.84 -20.88
N TRP A 89 35.71 39.64 -21.34
CA TRP A 89 35.90 39.26 -22.73
C TRP A 89 35.03 40.17 -23.61
N ARG A 90 35.63 40.86 -24.59
CA ARG A 90 34.89 41.70 -25.55
C ARG A 90 34.17 40.82 -26.58
N ALA A 91 33.26 39.97 -26.11
CA ALA A 91 32.27 39.39 -26.99
C ALA A 91 31.39 40.56 -27.42
N GLY A 92 31.50 40.97 -28.68
CA GLY A 92 30.58 41.96 -29.23
C GLY A 92 29.13 41.54 -28.98
N SER A 93 28.21 42.49 -29.10
CA SER A 93 26.76 42.22 -29.03
C SER A 93 26.23 41.36 -30.19
N ASP A 94 27.08 41.04 -31.17
CA ASP A 94 26.74 40.23 -32.34
C ASP A 94 26.49 38.77 -31.97
N ASP A 95 25.28 38.29 -32.27
CA ASP A 95 24.87 36.90 -31.99
C ASP A 95 25.69 35.85 -32.75
N ARG A 96 26.37 36.23 -33.84
CA ARG A 96 27.28 35.36 -34.61
C ARG A 96 28.49 34.87 -33.81
N PHE A 97 28.89 35.60 -32.78
CA PHE A 97 30.01 35.23 -31.91
C PHE A 97 29.54 34.59 -30.59
N ARG A 98 28.23 34.42 -30.42
CA ARG A 98 27.64 33.75 -29.26
C ARG A 98 27.41 32.29 -29.64
N GLN A 99 27.84 31.37 -28.78
CA GLN A 99 27.41 29.98 -28.85
C GLN A 99 25.95 29.93 -28.40
N LEU A 100 25.03 30.25 -29.30
CA LEU A 100 23.61 30.04 -29.05
C LEU A 100 23.36 28.53 -28.91
N PRO A 101 22.52 28.10 -27.95
CA PRO A 101 22.16 26.70 -27.85
C PRO A 101 21.55 26.23 -29.16
N ILE A 102 22.10 25.16 -29.73
CA ILE A 102 21.54 24.51 -30.90
C ILE A 102 20.24 23.82 -30.45
N GLU A 103 19.22 23.81 -31.31
CA GLU A 103 17.97 23.13 -31.00
C GLU A 103 18.25 21.68 -30.55
N GLY A 104 17.83 21.34 -29.34
CA GLY A 104 18.04 20.02 -28.74
C GLY A 104 19.29 19.83 -27.87
N THR A 105 20.22 20.81 -27.80
CA THR A 105 21.43 20.68 -26.96
C THR A 105 21.26 21.22 -25.54
N THR A 106 20.18 21.96 -25.27
CA THR A 106 19.83 22.36 -23.90
C THR A 106 19.36 21.12 -23.14
N SER A 107 19.98 20.82 -22.00
CA SER A 107 19.50 19.75 -21.13
C SER A 107 18.05 20.04 -20.76
N ARG A 108 17.15 19.12 -21.14
CA ARG A 108 15.79 19.13 -20.60
C ARG A 108 15.92 18.96 -19.09
N PRO A 109 15.22 19.76 -18.27
CA PRO A 109 15.27 19.58 -16.83
C PRO A 109 14.89 18.13 -16.52
N ALA A 110 15.81 17.39 -15.90
CA ALA A 110 15.62 16.01 -15.46
C ALA A 110 14.68 16.01 -14.23
N GLY A 111 13.44 16.44 -14.43
CA GLY A 111 12.41 16.42 -13.41
C GLY A 111 11.71 15.07 -13.44
N PHE A 112 11.83 14.28 -12.37
CA PHE A 112 10.97 13.13 -12.14
C PHE A 112 9.55 13.63 -11.90
N ARG A 113 8.75 13.69 -12.96
CA ARG A 113 7.32 13.99 -12.89
C ARG A 113 6.58 12.67 -12.69
N THR A 114 5.76 12.57 -11.66
CA THR A 114 4.89 11.42 -11.46
C THR A 114 3.44 11.84 -11.62
N GLU A 115 2.64 10.96 -12.22
CA GLU A 115 1.18 11.10 -12.32
C GLU A 115 0.48 10.59 -11.05
N ARG A 116 1.18 10.58 -9.90
CA ARG A 116 0.62 10.09 -8.64
C ARG A 116 -0.53 11.00 -8.23
N VAL A 117 -1.75 10.47 -8.35
CA VAL A 117 -3.00 11.14 -7.94
C VAL A 117 -3.19 11.13 -6.41
N VAL A 118 -2.40 10.32 -5.70
CA VAL A 118 -2.55 10.05 -4.27
C VAL A 118 -1.42 10.69 -3.47
N ASN A 119 -1.77 11.28 -2.31
CA ASN A 119 -0.80 11.86 -1.38
C ASN A 119 0.24 10.81 -0.93
N PRO A 120 1.55 11.04 -1.15
CA PRO A 120 2.58 10.08 -0.75
C PRO A 120 2.76 9.95 0.76
N LEU A 121 2.36 10.96 1.54
CA LEU A 121 2.44 10.90 3.01
C LEU A 121 1.29 10.07 3.60
N GLU A 122 0.15 10.00 2.90
CA GLU A 122 -1.06 9.31 3.34
C GLU A 122 -1.77 8.67 2.13
N PRO A 123 -1.29 7.50 1.65
CA PRO A 123 -1.88 6.90 0.47
C PRO A 123 -3.21 6.20 0.77
N SER A 124 -4.28 6.64 0.11
CA SER A 124 -5.58 5.93 0.09
C SER A 124 -5.68 5.04 -1.15
N TYR A 125 -5.42 3.75 -0.97
CA TYR A 125 -5.57 2.74 -2.03
C TYR A 125 -6.97 2.13 -2.01
N LYS A 126 -7.54 1.91 -3.20
CA LYS A 126 -8.76 1.10 -3.34
C LYS A 126 -8.37 -0.37 -3.31
N LEU A 127 -8.68 -1.06 -2.22
CA LEU A 127 -8.47 -2.50 -2.11
C LEU A 127 -9.54 -3.24 -2.93
N PRO A 128 -9.21 -4.39 -3.52
CA PRO A 128 -10.22 -5.26 -4.11
C PRO A 128 -11.19 -5.71 -3.01
N SER A 129 -12.45 -5.36 -3.18
CA SER A 129 -13.54 -5.84 -2.33
C SER A 129 -14.40 -6.82 -3.12
N PHE A 130 -15.05 -7.73 -2.42
CA PHE A 130 -16.03 -8.62 -3.00
C PHE A 130 -17.34 -8.48 -2.23
N THR A 131 -18.45 -8.71 -2.92
CA THR A 131 -19.77 -8.79 -2.32
C THR A 131 -20.11 -10.25 -2.12
N ASN A 132 -20.59 -10.62 -0.94
CA ASN A 132 -21.04 -11.98 -0.67
C ASN A 132 -22.27 -12.26 -1.55
N ALA A 133 -22.15 -13.24 -2.45
CA ALA A 133 -23.32 -13.77 -3.15
C ALA A 133 -24.24 -14.46 -2.14
N PRO A 134 -25.57 -14.36 -2.31
CA PRO A 134 -26.49 -15.14 -1.49
C PRO A 134 -26.19 -16.65 -1.67
N PRO A 135 -26.33 -17.46 -0.61
CA PRO A 135 -26.12 -18.90 -0.71
C PRO A 135 -27.12 -19.48 -1.72
N ILE A 136 -26.59 -20.20 -2.71
CA ILE A 136 -27.41 -20.90 -3.69
C ILE A 136 -27.98 -22.13 -2.98
N GLU A 137 -29.31 -22.23 -2.88
CA GLU A 137 -29.96 -23.43 -2.35
C GLU A 137 -29.61 -24.63 -3.25
N PRO A 138 -29.10 -25.75 -2.68
CA PRO A 138 -28.79 -26.93 -3.47
C PRO A 138 -30.08 -27.48 -4.09
N LYS A 139 -30.20 -27.35 -5.41
CA LYS A 139 -31.28 -27.98 -6.16
C LYS A 139 -30.99 -29.47 -6.27
N PHE A 140 -31.57 -30.28 -5.39
CA PHE A 140 -31.55 -31.73 -5.53
C PHE A 140 -32.36 -32.12 -6.78
N LEU A 141 -31.66 -32.26 -7.92
CA LEU A 141 -32.28 -32.61 -9.20
C LEU A 141 -32.67 -34.09 -9.28
N ARG A 142 -32.08 -34.94 -8.44
CA ARG A 142 -32.35 -36.38 -8.34
C ARG A 142 -32.11 -36.85 -6.92
N ASP A 143 -32.93 -37.79 -6.47
CA ASP A 143 -32.66 -38.56 -5.26
C ASP A 143 -31.59 -39.59 -5.60
N SER A 144 -30.32 -39.29 -5.30
CA SER A 144 -29.19 -40.23 -5.54
C SER A 144 -29.33 -41.56 -4.78
N TYR A 145 -30.24 -41.62 -3.80
CA TYR A 145 -30.57 -42.82 -3.04
C TYR A 145 -31.75 -43.61 -3.63
N ASN A 146 -32.45 -43.06 -4.62
CA ASN A 146 -33.52 -43.78 -5.30
C ASN A 146 -32.91 -44.69 -6.37
N VAL A 147 -32.96 -46.00 -6.13
CA VAL A 147 -32.45 -47.04 -7.04
C VAL A 147 -33.58 -47.80 -7.73
N ALA A 148 -34.80 -47.24 -7.76
CA ALA A 148 -35.98 -47.89 -8.33
C ALA A 148 -35.89 -48.12 -9.85
N ASP A 149 -35.03 -47.40 -10.55
CA ASP A 149 -34.76 -47.52 -11.98
C ASP A 149 -33.67 -48.54 -12.32
N ILE A 150 -32.99 -49.12 -11.32
CA ILE A 150 -31.94 -50.12 -11.51
C ILE A 150 -32.51 -51.50 -11.19
N ASP A 151 -32.70 -52.32 -12.22
CA ASP A 151 -33.22 -53.68 -12.04
C ASP A 151 -32.31 -54.52 -11.13
N GLY A 152 -32.89 -55.08 -10.06
CA GLY A 152 -32.22 -56.02 -9.15
C GLY A 152 -31.54 -55.41 -7.93
N THR A 153 -31.51 -54.08 -7.77
CA THR A 153 -30.99 -53.42 -6.55
C THR A 153 -31.98 -53.47 -5.39
N SER A 154 -33.28 -53.45 -5.66
CA SER A 154 -34.31 -53.54 -4.62
C SER A 154 -34.41 -54.96 -4.04
N ILE A 155 -34.54 -55.07 -2.72
CA ILE A 155 -34.78 -56.35 -2.04
C ILE A 155 -36.12 -56.91 -2.53
N LYS A 156 -36.09 -58.08 -3.16
CA LYS A 156 -37.30 -58.85 -3.46
C LYS A 156 -37.90 -59.35 -2.15
N VAL A 157 -38.98 -58.72 -1.68
CA VAL A 157 -39.73 -59.19 -0.50
C VAL A 157 -40.30 -60.57 -0.85
N ARG A 158 -39.79 -61.60 -0.19
CA ARG A 158 -40.35 -62.96 -0.32
C ARG A 158 -41.57 -63.02 0.59
N ASP A 159 -42.73 -63.25 0.00
CA ASP A 159 -43.93 -63.54 0.77
C ASP A 159 -43.80 -64.94 1.39
N ILE A 160 -43.60 -65.00 2.70
CA ILE A 160 -43.47 -66.27 3.44
C ILE A 160 -44.88 -66.67 3.85
N GLN A 161 -45.54 -67.45 3.02
CA GLN A 161 -46.95 -67.85 3.20
C GLN A 161 -47.20 -68.72 4.45
N HIS A 162 -46.17 -69.36 5.02
CA HIS A 162 -46.29 -70.22 6.18
C HIS A 162 -45.10 -70.04 7.14
N PRO A 163 -45.33 -70.02 8.47
CA PRO A 163 -44.25 -69.96 9.44
C PRO A 163 -43.31 -71.16 9.22
N ARG A 164 -41.99 -70.94 9.37
CA ARG A 164 -41.01 -72.04 9.33
C ARG A 164 -41.30 -72.96 10.51
N ASP A 165 -41.61 -74.22 10.22
CA ASP A 165 -41.80 -75.26 11.23
C ASP A 165 -40.41 -75.65 11.80
N ALA A 166 -40.13 -75.24 13.04
CA ALA A 166 -38.82 -75.41 13.66
C ALA A 166 -38.48 -76.87 14.00
N LEU A 167 -39.46 -77.78 13.94
CA LEU A 167 -39.32 -79.16 14.40
C LEU A 167 -39.36 -80.19 13.27
N LYS A 168 -39.26 -79.76 11.99
CA LYS A 168 -39.40 -80.68 10.86
C LYS A 168 -38.08 -80.98 10.19
N ASP A 169 -37.59 -82.21 10.43
CA ASP A 169 -36.71 -83.02 9.57
C ASP A 169 -35.43 -82.38 9.02
N ASP A 170 -34.93 -81.29 9.61
CA ASP A 170 -33.80 -80.52 9.06
C ASP A 170 -32.43 -81.19 9.29
N ILE A 171 -32.34 -82.14 10.23
CA ILE A 171 -31.10 -82.85 10.56
C ILE A 171 -31.32 -84.37 10.44
N ALA A 172 -30.63 -84.98 9.47
CA ALA A 172 -30.58 -86.44 9.35
C ALA A 172 -29.99 -87.06 10.63
N GLY A 173 -30.76 -87.88 11.34
CA GLY A 173 -30.34 -88.49 12.61
C GLY A 173 -31.09 -88.02 13.85
N ALA A 174 -31.75 -86.85 13.79
CA ALA A 174 -32.42 -86.26 14.95
C ALA A 174 -33.84 -86.80 15.21
N GLN A 175 -34.37 -87.64 14.30
CA GLN A 175 -35.72 -88.19 14.41
C GLN A 175 -35.76 -89.41 15.33
N ALA A 176 -36.81 -89.51 16.15
CA ALA A 176 -37.09 -90.71 16.93
C ALA A 176 -37.30 -91.92 15.99
N GLY A 177 -36.45 -92.94 16.12
CA GLY A 177 -36.48 -94.13 15.25
C GLY A 177 -35.65 -94.00 13.97
N TRP A 178 -34.84 -92.95 13.81
CA TRP A 178 -33.88 -92.86 12.72
C TRP A 178 -32.83 -93.97 12.81
N LEU A 179 -32.63 -94.66 11.69
CA LEU A 179 -31.62 -95.70 11.52
C LEU A 179 -30.82 -95.41 10.25
N PRO A 180 -29.49 -95.63 10.27
CA PRO A 180 -28.67 -95.60 9.05
C PRO A 180 -29.26 -96.55 7.99
N ARG A 181 -29.13 -96.19 6.70
CA ARG A 181 -29.69 -96.96 5.57
C ARG A 181 -29.39 -98.46 5.65
N HIS A 182 -28.17 -98.83 6.05
CA HIS A 182 -27.74 -100.24 6.17
C HIS A 182 -28.42 -101.02 7.31
N LYS A 183 -28.97 -100.34 8.33
CA LYS A 183 -29.75 -100.95 9.43
C LYS A 183 -31.25 -100.91 9.19
N ARG A 184 -31.74 -99.93 8.41
CA ARG A 184 -33.16 -99.79 8.05
C ARG A 184 -33.70 -101.04 7.36
N GLY A 185 -32.96 -101.57 6.38
CA GLY A 185 -33.35 -102.76 5.63
C GLY A 185 -33.55 -104.01 6.49
N LEU A 186 -32.78 -104.18 7.57
CA LEU A 186 -32.96 -105.31 8.50
C LEU A 186 -34.25 -105.20 9.34
N ARG A 187 -34.73 -103.97 9.59
CA ARG A 187 -35.97 -103.73 10.35
C ARG A 187 -37.21 -103.87 9.47
N GLU A 188 -37.17 -103.28 8.27
CA GLU A 188 -38.28 -103.33 7.30
C GLU A 188 -38.42 -104.73 6.67
N HIS A 189 -37.30 -105.42 6.48
CA HIS A 189 -37.25 -106.77 5.92
C HIS A 189 -36.42 -107.66 6.85
N PRO A 190 -37.02 -108.18 7.94
CA PRO A 190 -36.34 -109.16 8.78
C PRO A 190 -35.98 -110.37 7.92
N ARG A 191 -34.85 -111.02 8.24
CA ARG A 191 -34.43 -112.24 7.53
C ARG A 191 -35.54 -113.28 7.67
N ARG A 192 -35.91 -113.93 6.57
CA ARG A 192 -36.88 -115.03 6.57
C ARG A 192 -36.42 -116.10 7.56
N ASN A 193 -37.27 -116.42 8.53
CA ASN A 193 -36.99 -117.49 9.46
C ASN A 193 -37.30 -118.81 8.76
N ILE A 194 -36.26 -119.50 8.28
CA ILE A 194 -36.37 -120.78 7.57
C ILE A 194 -36.94 -121.92 8.44
N LEU A 195 -37.06 -121.71 9.76
CA LEU A 195 -37.64 -122.67 10.70
C LEU A 195 -39.10 -122.34 11.06
N ASN A 196 -39.66 -121.23 10.57
CA ASN A 196 -41.04 -120.85 10.86
C ASN A 196 -42.01 -121.41 9.80
N VAL A 197 -42.68 -122.52 10.12
CA VAL A 197 -43.58 -123.26 9.23
C VAL A 197 -44.91 -122.53 8.97
N GLN A 198 -45.21 -121.46 9.72
CA GLN A 198 -46.50 -120.75 9.62
C GLN A 198 -46.72 -120.00 8.29
N GLU A 199 -45.67 -119.73 7.50
CA GLU A 199 -45.77 -118.93 6.26
C GLU A 199 -46.41 -119.72 5.07
N TYR A 200 -46.52 -121.04 5.16
CA TYR A 200 -47.00 -121.89 4.05
C TYR A 200 -48.54 -121.87 3.84
N HIS A 201 -49.34 -121.44 4.81
CA HIS A 201 -50.81 -121.49 4.69
C HIS A 201 -51.45 -120.28 3.99
N GLN A 202 -50.73 -119.17 3.78
CA GLN A 202 -51.33 -117.89 3.35
C GLN A 202 -51.17 -117.56 1.86
N ARG A 203 -50.75 -118.50 1.00
CA ARG A 203 -50.54 -118.26 -0.45
C ARG A 203 -51.38 -119.15 -1.39
N ARG A 204 -52.60 -119.49 -1.00
CA ARG A 204 -53.61 -120.02 -1.93
C ARG A 204 -54.95 -119.36 -1.64
N LEU A 205 -55.49 -118.72 -2.70
CA LEU A 205 -56.68 -117.85 -2.75
C LEU A 205 -56.43 -116.41 -2.30
#